data_AF-A0A9E1QIM8-F1
#
_entry.id   AF-A0A9E1QIM8-F1
#
_cell.length_a   1.000
_cell.length_b   1.000
_cell.length_c   1.000
_cell.angle_alpha   90.00
_cell.angle_beta   90.00
_cell.angle_gamma   90.00
#
_symmetry.space_group_name_H-M   'P 1'
#
loop_
_entity.id
_entity.type
_entity.pdbx_description
1 polymer ?
#
loop_
_entity_poly.entity_id
_entity_poly.type
_entity_poly.pdbx_seq_one_letter_code
_entity_poly.pdbx_strand_id
1 'polypeptide(L)'
;MLPTLTLGIPGNAAAAAILAALELKNVVVGPTIQTENPVLIFFIYIGLIVANFLMYMMAFALIKPCVKLFSLPQTMILPMIIPICLIGAFAVRLNFVDVYIMLSAGIAGYVLCRFGFPVAPMVPAVLLGPLADENLRGALVIFEDKAWWEPFTSPVGNILIMVVLCTFYDAIFRRRS
;
A
#
# COMPACT_ATOMS: atom_id res chain seq x y z
N MET A 1 -5.20 -2.72 11.91
CA MET A 1 -4.41 -2.02 12.96
C MET A 1 -4.36 -2.76 14.30
N LEU A 2 -5.18 -3.79 14.53
CA LEU A 2 -5.01 -4.67 15.70
C LEU A 2 -3.66 -5.42 15.71
N PRO A 3 -3.16 -5.98 14.58
CA PRO A 3 -1.86 -6.67 14.55
C PRO A 3 -0.65 -5.73 14.69
N THR A 4 -0.78 -4.48 14.24
CA THR A 4 0.32 -3.51 14.24
C THR A 4 0.67 -3.03 15.65
N LEU A 5 -0.33 -2.93 16.53
CA LEU A 5 -0.13 -2.55 17.93
C LEU A 5 0.32 -3.74 18.80
N THR A 6 -0.05 -4.97 18.45
CA THR A 6 0.29 -6.18 19.22
C THR A 6 1.61 -6.83 18.79
N LEU A 7 1.94 -6.80 17.49
CA LEU A 7 3.15 -7.43 16.94
C LEU A 7 4.20 -6.41 16.48
N GLY A 8 3.91 -5.10 16.47
CA GLY A 8 4.84 -4.07 16.00
C GLY A 8 5.10 -4.06 14.49
N ILE A 9 4.44 -4.94 13.71
CA ILE A 9 4.66 -5.07 12.27
C ILE A 9 3.66 -4.21 11.50
N PRO A 10 4.11 -3.24 10.66
CA PRO A 10 3.22 -2.40 9.87
C PRO A 10 2.46 -3.19 8.80
N GLY A 11 1.13 -3.16 8.84
CA GLY A 11 0.25 -3.79 7.85
C GLY A 11 -0.24 -2.86 6.73
N ASN A 12 0.00 -1.54 6.84
CA ASN A 12 -0.26 -0.56 5.78
C ASN A 12 0.60 0.70 5.99
N ALA A 13 0.67 1.58 4.99
CA ALA A 13 1.49 2.79 5.02
C ALA A 13 1.14 3.76 6.16
N ALA A 14 -0.14 3.91 6.51
CA ALA A 14 -0.57 4.77 7.62
C ALA A 14 -0.14 4.21 8.99
N ALA A 15 -0.17 2.88 9.16
CA ALA A 15 0.30 2.22 10.37
C ALA A 15 1.83 2.37 10.51
N ALA A 16 2.59 2.25 9.42
CA ALA A 16 4.03 2.47 9.42
C ALA A 16 4.40 3.90 9.87
N ALA A 17 3.66 4.91 9.41
CA ALA A 17 3.88 6.30 9.84
C ALA A 17 3.62 6.51 11.34
N ILE A 18 2.58 5.86 11.89
CA ILE A 18 2.29 5.92 13.33
C ILE A 18 3.37 5.20 14.13
N LEU A 19 3.83 4.02 13.69
CA LEU A 19 4.92 3.29 14.32
C LEU A 19 6.20 4.14 14.35
N ALA A 20 6.57 4.76 13.22
CA ALA A 20 7.71 5.67 13.16
C ALA A 20 7.54 6.86 14.11
N ALA A 21 6.35 7.44 14.23
CA ALA A 21 6.07 8.53 15.17
C ALA A 21 6.18 8.11 16.65
N LEU A 22 5.84 6.85 16.97
CA LEU A 22 5.96 6.29 18.33
C LEU A 22 7.40 5.92 18.67
N GLU A 23 8.18 5.41 17.70
CA GLU A 23 9.62 5.20 17.84
C GLU A 23 10.36 6.52 18.13
N LEU A 24 10.00 7.62 17.46
CA LEU A 24 10.54 8.95 17.76
C LEU A 24 10.25 9.42 19.20
N LYS A 25 9.21 8.86 19.84
CA LYS A 25 8.86 9.11 21.24
C LYS A 25 9.45 8.08 22.21
N ASN A 26 10.37 7.21 21.75
CA ASN A 26 10.96 6.11 22.51
C ASN A 26 9.93 5.11 23.07
N VAL A 27 8.79 4.94 22.40
CA VAL A 27 7.76 3.96 22.79
C VAL A 27 7.89 2.73 21.90
N VAL A 28 8.41 1.63 22.44
CA VAL A 28 8.59 0.37 21.70
C VAL A 28 7.29 -0.41 21.66
N VAL A 29 6.54 -0.27 20.57
CA VAL A 29 5.27 -0.99 20.35
C VAL A 29 5.45 -2.52 20.40
N GLY A 30 4.61 -3.18 21.19
CA GLY A 30 4.68 -4.61 21.39
C GLY A 30 3.79 -5.07 22.55
N PRO A 31 3.75 -6.38 22.85
CA PRO A 31 2.93 -6.93 23.93
C PRO A 31 3.34 -6.38 25.31
N THR A 32 4.56 -5.86 25.43
CA THR A 32 5.14 -5.25 26.65
C THR A 32 4.61 -3.85 26.96
N ILE A 33 4.01 -3.12 26.01
CA ILE A 33 3.41 -1.80 26.29
C ILE A 33 2.24 -1.94 27.27
N GLN A 34 1.54 -3.07 27.25
CA GLN A 34 0.42 -3.33 28.16
C GLN A 34 0.86 -3.51 29.61
N THR A 35 2.11 -3.92 29.86
CA THR A 35 2.66 -4.10 31.20
C THR A 35 3.40 -2.86 31.70
N GLU A 36 4.14 -2.14 30.85
CA GLU A 36 4.95 -1.00 31.29
C GLU A 36 4.19 0.33 31.28
N ASN A 37 3.24 0.54 30.36
CA ASN A 37 2.57 1.83 30.18
C ASN A 37 1.07 1.68 29.84
N PRO A 38 0.23 1.20 30.78
CA PRO A 38 -1.20 0.94 30.52
C PRO A 38 -1.99 2.21 30.16
N VAL A 39 -1.55 3.37 30.65
CA VAL A 39 -2.18 4.67 30.36
C VAL A 39 -2.05 5.05 28.89
N LEU A 40 -0.91 4.75 28.25
CA LEU A 40 -0.63 5.14 26.87
C LEU A 40 -1.48 4.36 25.87
N ILE A 41 -1.69 3.06 26.11
CA ILE A 41 -2.60 2.23 25.31
C ILE A 41 -4.02 2.76 25.36
N PHE A 42 -4.50 3.16 26.53
CA PHE A 42 -5.85 3.71 26.68
C PHE A 42 -6.03 5.01 25.89
N PHE A 43 -5.03 5.90 25.91
CA PHE A 43 -5.02 7.10 25.07
C PHE A 43 -5.02 6.79 23.57
N ILE A 44 -4.26 5.78 23.13
CA ILE A 44 -4.25 5.35 21.73
C ILE A 44 -5.63 4.79 21.33
N TYR A 45 -6.25 3.95 22.17
CA TYR A 45 -7.58 3.40 21.88
C TYR A 45 -8.66 4.49 21.77
N ILE A 46 -8.70 5.42 22.72
CA ILE A 46 -9.64 6.55 22.67
C ILE A 46 -9.33 7.44 21.46
N GLY A 47 -8.05 7.75 21.21
CA GLY A 47 -7.62 8.53 20.07
C GLY A 47 -8.03 7.90 18.74
N LEU A 48 -7.98 6.57 18.63
CA LEU A 48 -8.37 5.84 17.43
C LEU A 48 -9.90 5.86 17.21
N ILE A 49 -10.69 5.77 18.28
CA ILE A 49 -12.14 5.94 18.22
C ILE A 49 -12.49 7.36 17.76
N VAL A 50 -11.88 8.36 18.36
CA VAL A 50 -12.09 9.77 18.00
C VAL A 50 -11.64 10.06 16.56
N ALA A 51 -10.47 9.55 16.16
CA ALA A 51 -9.94 9.70 14.81
C ALA A 51 -10.86 9.07 13.75
N ASN A 52 -11.41 7.89 14.01
CA ASN A 52 -12.38 7.26 13.11
C ASN A 52 -13.66 8.11 12.98
N PHE A 53 -14.13 8.70 14.08
CA PHE A 53 -15.31 9.57 14.06
C PHE A 53 -15.05 10.86 13.27
N LEU A 54 -13.89 11.50 13.48
CA LEU A 54 -13.44 12.67 12.72
C LEU A 54 -13.27 12.35 11.24
N MET A 55 -12.64 11.20 10.93
CA MET A 55 -12.47 10.73 9.55
C MET A 55 -13.81 10.56 8.85
N TYR A 56 -14.81 9.99 9.55
CA TYR A 56 -16.16 9.86 9.01
C TYR A 56 -16.81 11.22 8.74
N MET A 57 -16.73 12.16 9.70
CA MET A 57 -17.25 13.53 9.49
C MET A 57 -16.56 14.23 8.32
N MET A 58 -15.22 14.18 8.23
CA MET A 58 -14.47 14.76 7.12
C MET A 58 -14.81 14.09 5.79
N ALA A 59 -14.94 12.77 5.76
CA ALA A 59 -15.31 12.04 4.55
C ALA A 59 -16.66 12.50 4.01
N PHE A 60 -17.68 12.66 4.86
CA PHE A 60 -18.97 13.20 4.45
C PHE A 60 -18.93 14.65 3.97
N ALA A 61 -18.08 15.48 4.56
CA ALA A 61 -17.89 16.86 4.13
C ALA A 61 -17.18 16.94 2.76
N LEU A 62 -16.15 16.12 2.55
CA LEU A 62 -15.30 16.13 1.36
C LEU A 62 -15.88 15.36 0.18
N ILE A 63 -16.75 14.38 0.40
CA ILE A 63 -17.28 13.55 -0.70
C ILE A 63 -18.01 14.39 -1.75
N LYS A 64 -18.76 15.43 -1.32
CA LYS A 64 -19.51 16.32 -2.22
C LYS A 64 -18.60 17.09 -3.21
N PRO A 65 -17.59 17.86 -2.76
CA PRO A 65 -16.68 18.54 -3.69
C PRO A 65 -15.82 17.57 -4.50
N CYS A 66 -15.38 16.44 -3.91
CA CYS A 66 -14.58 15.45 -4.63
C CYS A 66 -15.38 14.81 -5.78
N VAL A 67 -16.62 14.38 -5.54
CA VAL A 67 -17.48 13.81 -6.60
C VAL A 67 -17.72 14.85 -7.70
N LYS A 68 -17.88 16.13 -7.35
CA LYS A 68 -18.04 17.20 -8.34
C LYS A 68 -16.78 17.37 -9.20
N LEU A 69 -15.59 17.24 -8.61
CA LEU A 69 -14.31 17.29 -9.34
C LEU A 69 -14.15 16.11 -10.31
N PHE A 70 -14.59 14.92 -9.93
CA PHE A 70 -14.53 13.72 -10.79
C PHE A 70 -15.66 13.65 -11.83
N SER A 71 -16.75 14.41 -11.66
CA SER A 71 -17.84 14.48 -12.64
C SER A 71 -17.56 15.39 -13.85
N LEU A 72 -16.42 16.09 -13.88
CA LEU A 72 -16.03 16.89 -15.03
C LEU A 72 -15.71 16.00 -16.24
N PRO A 73 -15.93 16.49 -17.48
CA PRO A 73 -15.57 15.74 -18.67
C PRO A 73 -14.07 15.41 -18.67
N GLN A 74 -13.73 14.16 -19.02
CA GLN A 74 -12.36 13.65 -19.03
C GLN A 74 -11.39 14.54 -19.83
N THR A 75 -11.89 15.22 -20.86
CA THR A 75 -11.16 16.19 -21.68
C THR A 75 -10.62 17.39 -20.90
N MET A 76 -11.30 17.81 -19.81
CA MET A 76 -10.84 18.89 -18.92
C MET A 76 -10.01 18.36 -17.74
N ILE A 77 -10.26 17.13 -17.30
CA ILE A 77 -9.55 16.54 -16.15
C ILE A 77 -8.09 16.20 -16.53
N LEU A 78 -7.86 15.63 -17.72
CA LEU A 78 -6.52 15.26 -18.19
C LEU A 78 -5.49 16.40 -18.14
N PRO A 79 -5.75 17.59 -18.71
CA PRO A 79 -4.78 18.69 -18.70
C PRO A 79 -4.54 19.28 -17.30
N MET A 80 -5.41 19.04 -16.32
CA MET A 80 -5.19 19.44 -14.94
C MET A 80 -4.34 18.42 -14.17
N ILE A 81 -4.53 17.12 -14.41
CA ILE A 81 -3.81 16.06 -13.71
C ILE A 81 -2.34 15.99 -14.16
N ILE A 82 -2.07 16.08 -15.46
CA ILE A 82 -0.70 15.97 -16.02
C ILE A 82 0.30 16.91 -15.31
N PRO A 83 0.10 18.24 -15.25
CA PRO A 83 1.06 19.14 -14.61
C PRO A 83 1.19 18.86 -13.10
N ILE A 84 0.09 18.50 -12.42
CA ILE A 84 0.12 18.08 -11.01
C ILE A 84 1.00 16.84 -10.81
N CYS A 85 0.91 15.85 -11.70
CA CYS A 85 1.74 14.65 -11.62
C CYS A 85 3.21 14.95 -11.94
N LEU A 86 3.50 15.84 -12.89
CA LEU A 86 4.87 16.28 -13.16
C LEU A 86 5.48 16.97 -11.93
N ILE A 87 4.75 17.89 -11.30
CA ILE A 87 5.18 18.57 -10.09
C ILE A 87 5.38 17.56 -8.96
N GLY A 88 4.47 16.60 -8.80
CA GLY A 88 4.56 15.54 -7.80
C GLY A 88 5.78 14.66 -7.97
N ALA A 89 6.06 14.19 -9.19
CA ALA A 89 7.24 13.39 -9.49
C ALA A 89 8.54 14.18 -9.24
N PHE A 90 8.56 15.45 -9.62
CA PHE A 90 9.71 16.32 -9.38
C PHE A 90 9.91 16.64 -7.89
N ALA A 91 8.84 16.80 -7.10
CA ALA A 91 8.92 17.19 -5.69
C ALA A 91 9.55 16.13 -4.77
N VAL A 92 9.56 14.85 -5.15
CA VAL A 92 10.07 13.76 -4.30
C VAL A 92 11.59 13.79 -4.21
N ARG A 93 12.30 13.95 -5.34
CA ARG A 93 13.77 13.95 -5.36
C ARG A 93 14.41 15.13 -6.08
N LEU A 94 13.62 16.14 -6.49
CA LEU A 94 14.07 17.32 -7.22
C LEU A 94 14.90 16.98 -8.47
N ASN A 95 14.58 15.85 -9.11
CA ASN A 95 15.31 15.32 -10.26
C ASN A 95 14.39 15.18 -11.48
N PHE A 96 14.88 15.62 -12.64
CA PHE A 96 14.18 15.50 -13.92
C PHE A 96 14.12 14.05 -14.43
N VAL A 97 15.01 13.17 -13.98
CA VAL A 97 15.00 11.74 -14.35
C VAL A 97 13.68 11.08 -13.90
N ASP A 98 13.19 11.39 -12.71
CA ASP A 98 11.91 10.86 -12.19
C ASP A 98 10.72 11.32 -13.04
N VAL A 99 10.79 12.53 -13.60
CA VAL A 99 9.77 13.06 -14.52
C VAL A 99 9.77 12.28 -15.83
N TYR A 100 10.94 11.98 -16.40
CA TYR A 100 11.03 11.17 -17.63
C TYR A 100 10.54 9.74 -17.41
N ILE A 101 10.89 9.12 -16.28
CA ILE A 101 10.41 7.79 -15.91
C ILE A 101 8.89 7.80 -15.74
N MET A 102 8.34 8.78 -15.03
CA MET A 102 6.90 8.95 -14.84
C MET A 102 6.16 9.10 -16.17
N LEU A 103 6.68 9.92 -17.09
CA LEU A 103 6.07 10.16 -18.39
C LEU A 103 6.11 8.90 -19.28
N SER A 104 7.24 8.20 -19.30
CA SER A 104 7.38 6.92 -20.02
C SER A 104 6.46 5.82 -19.47
N ALA A 105 6.32 5.72 -18.15
CA ALA A 105 5.43 4.77 -17.49
C ALA A 105 3.95 5.12 -17.73
N GLY A 106 3.60 6.41 -17.76
CA GLY A 106 2.25 6.87 -18.11
C GLY A 106 1.86 6.50 -19.55
N ILE A 107 2.78 6.64 -20.50
CA ILE A 107 2.57 6.21 -21.90
C ILE A 107 2.43 4.69 -21.96
N ALA A 108 3.30 3.93 -21.28
CA ALA A 108 3.20 2.47 -21.22
C ALA A 108 1.85 2.00 -20.64
N GLY A 109 1.38 2.65 -19.57
CA GLY A 109 0.07 2.41 -18.98
C GLY A 109 -1.08 2.71 -19.95
N TYR A 110 -1.01 3.82 -20.70
CA TYR A 110 -2.01 4.15 -21.72
C TYR A 110 -2.07 3.09 -22.83
N VAL A 111 -0.92 2.61 -23.30
CA VAL A 111 -0.83 1.54 -24.30
C VAL A 111 -1.46 0.25 -23.76
N LEU A 112 -1.17 -0.13 -22.51
CA LEU A 112 -1.75 -1.32 -21.88
C LEU A 112 -3.27 -1.19 -21.71
N CYS A 113 -3.78 -0.01 -21.39
CA CYS A 113 -5.22 0.25 -21.40
C CYS A 113 -5.84 0.05 -22.79
N ARG A 114 -5.13 0.45 -23.85
CA ARG A 114 -5.59 0.27 -25.24
C ARG A 114 -5.67 -1.20 -25.65
N PHE A 115 -4.84 -2.07 -25.07
CA PHE A 115 -4.88 -3.53 -25.27
C PHE A 115 -5.94 -4.25 -24.41
N GLY A 116 -6.80 -3.51 -23.71
CA GLY A 116 -7.91 -4.09 -22.94
C GLY A 116 -7.50 -4.61 -21.56
N PHE A 117 -6.32 -4.24 -21.05
CA PHE A 117 -5.97 -4.54 -19.66
C PHE A 117 -6.79 -3.62 -18.73
N PRO A 118 -7.53 -4.19 -17.76
CA PRO A 118 -8.28 -3.40 -16.80
C PRO A 118 -7.31 -2.60 -15.91
N VAL A 119 -7.58 -1.30 -15.77
CA VAL A 119 -6.75 -0.35 -14.99
C VAL A 119 -6.82 -0.64 -13.48
N ALA A 120 -7.96 -1.14 -13.01
CA ALA A 120 -8.24 -1.39 -11.60
C ALA A 120 -7.21 -2.29 -10.88
N PRO A 121 -6.79 -3.46 -11.41
CA PRO A 121 -5.73 -4.28 -10.80
C PRO A 121 -4.32 -3.73 -11.05
N MET A 122 -4.13 -2.87 -12.03
CA MET A 122 -2.81 -2.44 -12.48
C MET A 122 -2.17 -1.45 -11.49
N VAL A 123 -2.94 -0.50 -10.97
CA VAL A 123 -2.50 0.47 -9.97
C VAL A 123 -1.99 -0.18 -8.68
N PRO A 124 -2.76 -1.05 -7.99
CA PRO A 124 -2.27 -1.74 -6.81
C PRO A 124 -1.12 -2.69 -7.13
N ALA A 125 -1.06 -3.31 -8.31
CA ALA A 125 0.08 -4.14 -8.69
C ALA A 125 1.39 -3.35 -8.78
N VAL A 126 1.37 -2.15 -9.34
CA VAL A 126 2.56 -1.26 -9.41
C VAL A 126 2.97 -0.77 -8.02
N LEU A 127 2.01 -0.48 -7.13
CA LEU A 127 2.29 -0.05 -5.77
C LEU A 127 2.78 -1.19 -4.87
N LEU A 128 2.21 -2.38 -5.01
CA LEU A 128 2.54 -3.57 -4.22
C LEU A 128 3.78 -4.29 -4.72
N GLY A 129 4.16 -4.14 -6.00
CA GLY A 129 5.37 -4.73 -6.59
C GLY A 129 6.65 -4.50 -5.78
N PRO A 130 7.06 -3.24 -5.51
CA PRO A 130 8.27 -2.97 -4.72
C PRO A 130 8.15 -3.48 -3.28
N LEU A 131 6.97 -3.42 -2.69
CA LEU A 131 6.74 -3.94 -1.35
C LEU A 131 6.89 -5.47 -1.31
N ALA A 132 6.38 -6.17 -2.34
CA ALA A 132 6.54 -7.61 -2.48
C ALA A 132 8.00 -7.99 -2.71
N ASP A 133 8.74 -7.21 -3.51
CA ASP A 133 10.18 -7.42 -3.72
C ASP A 133 10.98 -7.24 -2.44
N GLU A 134 10.70 -6.19 -1.66
CA GLU A 134 11.37 -5.93 -0.38
C GLU A 134 11.07 -7.02 0.65
N ASN A 135 9.82 -7.47 0.75
CA ASN A 135 9.44 -8.58 1.63
C ASN A 135 10.05 -9.91 1.17
N LEU A 136 10.15 -10.15 -0.14
CA LEU A 136 10.79 -11.34 -0.69
C LEU A 136 12.30 -11.33 -0.41
N ARG A 137 12.99 -10.20 -0.63
CA ARG A 137 14.40 -10.04 -0.29
C ARG A 137 14.63 -10.20 1.21
N GLY A 138 13.78 -9.59 2.04
CA GLY A 138 13.83 -9.75 3.50
C GLY A 138 13.66 -11.21 3.92
N ALA A 139 12.72 -11.94 3.32
CA ALA A 139 12.56 -13.37 3.55
C ALA A 139 13.80 -14.15 3.12
N LEU A 140 14.35 -13.91 1.93
CA LEU A 140 15.52 -14.61 1.42
C LEU A 140 16.78 -14.38 2.27
N VAL A 141 16.98 -13.18 2.81
CA VAL A 141 18.07 -12.87 3.75
C VAL A 141 17.89 -13.63 5.08
N ILE A 142 16.66 -13.78 5.58
CA ILE A 142 16.39 -14.58 6.79
C ILE A 142 16.69 -16.07 6.55
N PHE A 143 16.54 -16.54 5.32
CA PHE A 143 16.83 -17.92 4.92
C PHE A 143 18.23 -18.09 4.33
N GLU A 144 19.12 -17.09 4.36
CA GLU A 144 20.42 -17.11 3.68
C GLU A 144 21.37 -18.21 4.22
N ASP A 145 21.22 -18.61 5.49
CA ASP A 145 21.94 -19.75 6.10
C ASP A 145 21.30 -21.13 5.83
N LYS A 146 20.23 -21.18 5.03
CA LYS A 146 19.44 -22.38 4.73
C LYS A 146 19.26 -22.53 3.22
N ALA A 147 19.31 -23.76 2.74
CA ALA A 147 19.29 -24.10 1.32
C ALA A 147 18.04 -23.54 0.59
N TRP A 148 18.17 -23.30 -0.72
CA TRP A 148 17.17 -22.60 -1.55
C TRP A 148 15.77 -23.26 -1.60
N TRP A 149 15.63 -24.46 -1.05
CA TRP A 149 14.39 -25.22 -0.96
C TRP A 149 13.63 -25.04 0.37
N GLU A 150 14.23 -24.43 1.40
CA GLU A 150 13.59 -24.24 2.70
C GLU A 150 12.27 -23.45 2.73
N PRO A 151 11.99 -22.45 1.85
CA PRO A 151 10.66 -21.83 1.83
C PRO A 151 9.54 -22.81 1.45
N PHE A 152 9.84 -23.90 0.73
CA PHE A 152 8.89 -24.99 0.41
C PHE A 152 8.68 -25.96 1.57
N THR A 153 9.52 -25.93 2.60
CA THR A 153 9.44 -26.82 3.77
C THR A 153 8.44 -26.31 4.81
N SER A 154 8.11 -25.01 4.77
CA SER A 154 7.07 -24.46 5.63
C SER A 154 5.68 -24.89 5.13
N PRO A 155 4.88 -25.62 5.95
CA PRO A 155 3.54 -26.07 5.53
C PRO A 155 2.61 -24.88 5.20
N VAL A 156 2.83 -23.74 5.84
CA VAL A 156 2.08 -22.49 5.61
C VAL A 156 2.45 -21.86 4.25
N GLY A 157 3.74 -21.84 3.89
CA GLY A 157 4.20 -21.29 2.61
C GLY A 157 3.68 -22.08 1.41
N ASN A 158 3.66 -23.41 1.52
CA ASN A 158 3.17 -24.27 0.45
C ASN A 158 1.65 -24.09 0.20
N ILE A 159 0.87 -23.91 1.28
CA ILE A 159 -0.56 -23.59 1.19
C ILE A 159 -0.77 -22.22 0.51
N LEU A 160 0.00 -21.21 0.89
CA LEU A 160 -0.06 -19.87 0.29
C LEU A 160 0.26 -19.89 -1.21
N ILE A 161 1.33 -20.60 -1.61
CA ILE A 161 1.69 -20.74 -3.03
C ILE A 161 0.59 -21.45 -3.81
N MET A 162 -0.01 -22.50 -3.24
CA MET A 162 -1.11 -23.22 -3.87
C MET A 162 -2.34 -22.32 -4.06
N VAL A 163 -2.69 -21.50 -3.07
CA VAL A 163 -3.81 -20.54 -3.15
C VAL A 163 -3.54 -19.45 -4.20
N VAL A 164 -2.30 -18.95 -4.29
CA VAL A 164 -1.89 -17.98 -5.32
C VAL A 164 -2.01 -18.58 -6.72
N LEU A 165 -1.55 -19.82 -6.91
CA LEU A 165 -1.67 -20.52 -8.19
C LEU A 165 -3.14 -20.77 -8.57
N CYS A 166 -3.98 -21.16 -7.62
CA CYS A 166 -5.42 -21.33 -7.84
C CYS A 166 -6.12 -20.02 -8.22
N THR A 167 -5.81 -18.92 -7.53
CA THR A 167 -6.38 -17.60 -7.87
C THR A 167 -5.91 -17.07 -9.21
N PHE A 168 -4.65 -17.31 -9.59
CA PHE A 168 -4.16 -17.00 -10.94
C PHE A 168 -4.86 -17.84 -12.01
N TYR A 169 -5.06 -19.13 -11.75
CA TYR A 169 -5.78 -20.04 -12.66
C TYR A 169 -7.22 -19.58 -12.87
N ASP A 170 -7.95 -19.27 -11.79
CA ASP A 170 -9.32 -18.74 -11.85
C ASP A 170 -9.38 -17.36 -12.54
N ALA A 171 -8.42 -16.48 -12.27
CA ALA A 171 -8.37 -15.15 -12.88
C ALA A 171 -8.09 -15.20 -14.39
N ILE A 172 -7.26 -16.14 -14.86
CA ILE A 172 -7.00 -16.37 -16.28
C ILE A 172 -8.23 -16.97 -16.96
N PHE A 173 -8.94 -17.91 -16.31
CA PHE A 173 -10.11 -18.57 -16.90
C PHE A 173 -11.33 -17.64 -16.97
N ARG A 174 -11.53 -16.74 -15.98
CA ARG A 174 -12.61 -15.74 -16.00
C ARG A 174 -12.45 -14.63 -17.03
N ARG A 175 -11.24 -14.38 -17.57
CA ARG A 175 -11.05 -13.38 -18.65
C ARG A 175 -11.47 -13.88 -20.03
N ARG A 176 -11.85 -15.15 -20.18
CA ARG A 176 -12.21 -15.78 -21.47
C ARG A 176 -13.72 -16.03 -21.65
N SER A 177 -14.55 -15.65 -20.68
CA SER A 177 -16.02 -15.60 -20.75
C SER A 177 -16.50 -14.16 -20.72
#